data_AF-A0A2S3YPV4-F1
#
_entry.id   AF-A0A2S3YPV4-F1
#
_cell.length_a   1.000
_cell.length_b   1.000
_cell.length_c   1.000
_cell.angle_alpha   90.00
_cell.angle_beta   90.00
_cell.angle_gamma   90.00
#
_symmetry.space_group_name_H-M   'P 1'
#
loop_
_entity.id
_entity.type
_entity.pdbx_description
1 polymer ?
#
loop_
_entity_poly.entity_id
_entity_poly.type
_entity_poly.pdbx_seq_one_letter_code
_entity_poly.pdbx_strand_id
1 'polypeptide(L)'
;MFGDEGGYSNRSSDRGNWLHGALVGTKYGVTGATLAAHRGVKSVTADQVRAMSREEAVDIYRRSFWPQCGGDLLPPGLDYAVFNSGGMSGPSRAVKILQSVLGVREDGHVGEQTLGAVRKYPGGVSTLVHAYCDAYMRFLRSLTNAKTGFPVNGRGWTIRITGKDPKGEWADQLGVVGNAASLAADAGGQTVEKPQTPPEAAAKADSRDTGLREILKKPEAWGPIGSILTAGGAIIAGNGPVQWALAAIMVASAGLGLWYFVRRVREAG
;
A
#
# COMPACT_ATOMS: atom_id res chain seq x y z
N MET A 1 12.55 15.65 -1.99
CA MET A 1 12.36 14.49 -1.09
C MET A 1 13.38 14.42 0.04
N PHE A 2 14.69 14.54 -0.18
CA PHE A 2 15.68 14.20 0.86
C PHE A 2 16.37 15.35 1.62
N GLY A 3 16.28 16.60 1.16
CA GLY A 3 16.97 17.75 1.78
C GLY A 3 18.48 17.53 1.97
N ASP A 4 19.12 18.45 2.70
CA ASP A 4 20.53 18.31 3.13
C ASP A 4 20.69 17.32 4.30
N GLU A 5 19.58 16.85 4.88
CA GLU A 5 19.51 15.97 6.06
C GLU A 5 19.46 14.47 5.72
N GLY A 6 19.44 14.08 4.45
CA GLY A 6 19.29 12.70 3.99
C GLY A 6 20.48 11.75 4.29
N GLY A 7 21.42 12.17 5.15
CA GLY A 7 22.64 11.44 5.47
C GLY A 7 22.41 10.07 6.11
N TYR A 8 23.50 9.30 6.24
CA TYR A 8 23.47 8.02 6.92
C TYR A 8 23.33 8.20 8.44
N SER A 9 22.44 7.43 9.06
CA SER A 9 22.26 7.34 10.51
C SER A 9 22.33 5.90 10.97
N ASN A 10 22.96 5.63 12.12
CA ASN A 10 23.03 4.30 12.73
C ASN A 10 22.80 4.36 14.25
N ARG A 11 21.92 5.25 14.71
CA ARG A 11 21.54 5.32 16.13
C ARG A 11 20.89 4.01 16.55
N SER A 12 21.44 3.33 17.54
CA SER A 12 20.93 2.05 18.06
C SER A 12 19.54 2.15 18.69
N SER A 13 19.15 3.34 19.17
CA SER A 13 17.81 3.62 19.69
C SER A 13 16.73 3.68 18.61
N ASP A 14 17.13 3.86 17.35
CA ASP A 14 16.22 3.86 16.22
C ASP A 14 16.10 2.45 15.66
N ARG A 15 14.91 1.88 15.79
CA ARG A 15 14.59 0.52 15.33
C ARG A 15 14.74 0.36 13.81
N GLY A 16 14.61 1.44 13.03
CA GLY A 16 14.79 1.40 11.58
C GLY A 16 16.22 1.08 11.14
N ASN A 17 17.20 1.27 12.03
CA ASN A 17 18.61 1.00 11.76
C ASN A 17 19.00 -0.47 11.95
N TRP A 18 18.08 -1.33 12.42
CA TRP A 18 18.37 -2.73 12.68
C TRP A 18 17.78 -3.64 11.59
N LEU A 19 18.59 -4.60 11.14
CA LEU A 19 18.19 -5.67 10.23
C LEU A 19 18.76 -6.99 10.72
N HIS A 20 17.90 -7.96 11.02
CA HIS A 20 18.29 -9.29 11.51
C HIS A 20 19.26 -9.27 12.70
N GLY A 21 19.08 -8.33 13.62
CA GLY A 21 19.95 -8.16 14.79
C GLY A 21 21.26 -7.40 14.52
N ALA A 22 21.52 -6.97 13.28
CA ALA A 22 22.65 -6.12 12.93
C ALA A 22 22.26 -4.65 12.80
N LEU A 23 23.09 -3.75 13.32
CA LEU A 23 22.92 -2.30 13.19
C LEU A 23 23.49 -1.83 11.84
N VAL A 24 22.65 -1.85 10.80
CA VAL A 24 23.01 -1.53 9.41
C VAL A 24 22.70 -0.09 9.01
N GLY A 25 21.93 0.64 9.83
CA GLY A 25 21.61 2.04 9.61
C GLY A 25 20.51 2.30 8.58
N THR A 26 20.26 3.59 8.36
CA THR A 26 19.28 4.16 7.43
C THR A 26 19.96 5.32 6.71
N LYS A 27 19.67 5.51 5.42
CA LYS A 27 20.10 6.69 4.65
C LYS A 27 18.93 7.15 3.78
N TYR A 28 18.74 8.45 3.58
CA TYR A 28 17.58 8.99 2.84
C TYR A 28 16.21 8.50 3.37
N GLY A 29 16.13 8.12 4.64
CA GLY A 29 14.94 7.49 5.24
C GLY A 29 14.68 6.04 4.80
N VAL A 30 15.55 5.44 3.99
CA VAL A 30 15.47 4.04 3.54
C VAL A 30 16.21 3.15 4.55
N THR A 31 15.46 2.23 5.16
CA THR A 31 16.01 1.24 6.11
C THR A 31 16.81 0.16 5.39
N GLY A 32 17.69 -0.53 6.09
CA GLY A 32 18.37 -1.70 5.55
C GLY A 32 17.40 -2.79 5.04
N ALA A 33 16.27 -3.00 5.72
CA ALA A 33 15.24 -3.95 5.27
C ALA A 33 14.66 -3.56 3.91
N THR A 34 14.33 -2.27 3.74
CA THR A 34 13.81 -1.73 2.48
C THR A 34 14.83 -1.84 1.35
N LEU A 35 16.09 -1.51 1.62
CA LEU A 35 17.16 -1.62 0.63
C LEU A 35 17.40 -3.09 0.22
N ALA A 36 17.42 -4.01 1.18
CA ALA A 36 17.57 -5.44 0.91
C ALA A 36 16.43 -5.97 0.03
N ALA A 37 15.18 -5.62 0.37
CA ALA A 37 14.01 -5.99 -0.42
C ALA A 37 14.07 -5.41 -1.85
N HIS A 38 14.45 -4.14 -1.99
CA HIS A 38 14.61 -3.51 -3.30
C HIS A 38 15.66 -4.19 -4.18
N ARG A 39 16.79 -4.60 -3.59
CA ARG A 39 17.87 -5.31 -4.28
C ARG A 39 17.59 -6.80 -4.47
N GLY A 40 16.48 -7.33 -3.96
CA GLY A 40 16.16 -8.76 -4.04
C GLY A 40 17.09 -9.66 -3.21
N VAL A 41 17.71 -9.12 -2.15
CA VAL A 41 18.64 -9.83 -1.28
C VAL A 41 18.07 -10.00 0.13
N LYS A 42 18.54 -11.02 0.86
CA LYS A 42 18.05 -11.31 2.23
C LYS A 42 18.49 -10.28 3.27
N SER A 43 19.63 -9.64 3.05
CA SER A 43 20.24 -8.68 3.97
C SER A 43 21.19 -7.73 3.24
N VAL A 44 21.46 -6.58 3.85
CA VAL A 44 22.49 -5.61 3.42
C VAL A 44 23.40 -5.26 4.58
N THR A 45 24.62 -4.80 4.29
CA THR A 45 25.58 -4.31 5.28
C THR A 45 25.42 -2.81 5.54
N ALA A 46 26.04 -2.31 6.61
CA ALA A 46 26.11 -0.88 6.91
C ALA A 46 26.76 -0.07 5.77
N ASP A 47 27.83 -0.61 5.16
CA ASP A 47 28.51 0.04 4.05
C ASP A 47 27.63 0.10 2.81
N GLN A 48 26.82 -0.93 2.55
CA GLN A 48 25.86 -0.92 1.46
C GLN A 48 24.76 0.13 1.66
N VAL A 49 24.25 0.30 2.89
CA VAL A 49 23.28 1.36 3.22
C VAL A 49 23.93 2.74 3.09
N ARG A 50 25.18 2.90 3.55
CA ARG A 50 25.93 4.15 3.46
C ARG A 50 26.24 4.53 2.01
N ALA A 51 26.55 3.54 1.17
CA ALA A 51 26.88 3.72 -0.24
C ALA A 51 25.66 3.91 -1.15
N MET A 52 24.45 3.66 -0.66
CA MET A 52 23.21 3.89 -1.43
C MET A 52 23.20 5.30 -2.02
N SER A 53 22.98 5.39 -3.33
CA SER A 53 22.92 6.66 -4.05
C SER A 53 21.58 7.35 -3.80
N ARG A 54 21.53 8.65 -4.09
CA ARG A 54 20.27 9.39 -4.02
C ARG A 54 19.29 8.86 -5.06
N GLU A 55 19.79 8.47 -6.22
CA GLU A 55 19.03 7.95 -7.35
C GLU A 55 18.39 6.60 -7.00
N GLU A 56 19.14 5.70 -6.34
CA GLU A 56 18.61 4.44 -5.83
C GLU A 56 17.53 4.68 -4.77
N ALA A 57 17.74 5.64 -3.87
CA ALA A 57 16.70 6.01 -2.92
C ALA A 57 15.44 6.52 -3.63
N VAL A 58 15.57 7.41 -4.63
CA VAL A 58 14.42 7.88 -5.44
C VAL A 58 13.70 6.70 -6.09
N ASP A 59 14.43 5.76 -6.69
CA ASP A 59 13.85 4.59 -7.34
C ASP A 59 13.10 3.70 -6.34
N ILE A 60 13.65 3.49 -5.14
CA ILE A 60 12.99 2.79 -4.03
C ILE A 60 11.64 3.44 -3.70
N TYR A 61 11.61 4.76 -3.51
CA TYR A 61 10.36 5.44 -3.18
C TYR A 61 9.37 5.40 -4.34
N ARG A 62 9.83 5.54 -5.59
CA ARG A 62 8.98 5.47 -6.78
C ARG A 62 8.37 4.09 -6.98
N ARG A 63 9.13 3.01 -6.76
CA ARG A 63 8.66 1.64 -7.01
C ARG A 63 7.91 1.03 -5.83
N SER A 64 8.36 1.31 -4.61
CA SER A 64 7.87 0.60 -3.42
C SER A 64 6.89 1.44 -2.61
N PHE A 65 7.03 2.76 -2.56
CA PHE A 65 6.20 3.59 -1.69
C PHE A 65 5.08 4.28 -2.47
N TRP A 66 5.41 4.92 -3.59
CA TRP A 66 4.47 5.69 -4.41
C TRP A 66 3.24 4.87 -4.82
N PRO A 67 3.35 3.70 -5.49
CA PRO A 67 2.17 2.94 -5.89
C PRO A 67 1.39 2.38 -4.69
N GLN A 68 2.07 1.95 -3.62
CA GLN A 68 1.40 1.44 -2.42
C GLN A 68 0.59 2.52 -1.69
N CYS A 69 1.01 3.79 -1.80
CA CYS A 69 0.27 4.93 -1.30
C CYS A 69 -0.84 5.40 -2.25
N GLY A 70 -1.01 4.76 -3.42
CA GLY A 70 -1.96 5.16 -4.46
C GLY A 70 -1.50 6.38 -5.25
N GLY A 71 -0.20 6.61 -5.39
CA GLY A 71 0.35 7.83 -5.97
C GLY A 71 -0.16 8.18 -7.37
N ASP A 72 -0.29 7.19 -8.27
CA ASP A 72 -0.85 7.42 -9.62
C ASP A 72 -2.38 7.31 -9.69
N LEU A 73 -3.04 6.97 -8.57
CA LEU A 73 -4.48 6.69 -8.49
C LEU A 73 -5.25 7.79 -7.75
N LEU A 74 -4.64 8.36 -6.72
CA LEU A 74 -5.22 9.42 -5.91
C LEU A 74 -5.09 10.76 -6.63
N PRO A 75 -6.05 11.68 -6.42
CA PRO A 75 -5.96 13.01 -7.00
C PRO A 75 -4.76 13.81 -6.45
N PRO A 76 -4.23 14.76 -7.23
CA PRO A 76 -3.14 15.62 -6.80
C PRO A 76 -3.43 16.30 -5.45
N GLY A 77 -2.41 16.38 -4.62
CA GLY A 77 -2.48 16.87 -3.25
C GLY A 77 -2.78 15.76 -2.25
N LEU A 78 -3.77 14.90 -2.53
CA LEU A 78 -4.05 13.74 -1.67
C LEU A 78 -2.96 12.67 -1.82
N ASP A 79 -2.54 12.39 -3.05
CA ASP A 79 -1.40 11.53 -3.38
C ASP A 79 -0.13 11.95 -2.61
N TYR A 80 0.18 13.25 -2.62
CA TYR A 80 1.32 13.86 -1.95
C TYR A 80 1.21 13.71 -0.43
N ALA A 81 0.05 14.02 0.16
CA ALA A 81 -0.17 13.90 1.60
C ALA A 81 -0.04 12.46 2.08
N VAL A 82 -0.68 11.50 1.39
CA VAL A 82 -0.64 10.08 1.74
C VAL A 82 0.77 9.51 1.53
N PHE A 83 1.46 9.90 0.46
CA PHE A 83 2.83 9.49 0.23
C PHE A 83 3.81 10.01 1.30
N ASN A 84 3.66 11.27 1.73
CA ASN A 84 4.47 11.83 2.81
C ASN A 84 4.33 11.02 4.10
N SER A 85 3.08 10.73 4.49
CA SER A 85 2.75 9.88 5.62
C SER A 85 3.28 8.46 5.45
N GLY A 86 3.24 7.93 4.22
CA GLY A 86 3.77 6.62 3.86
C GLY A 86 5.29 6.50 4.07
N GLY A 87 6.04 7.56 3.77
CA GLY A 87 7.47 7.63 4.06
C GLY A 87 7.80 7.66 5.56
N MET A 88 6.92 8.22 6.39
CA MET A 88 7.14 8.31 7.85
C MET A 88 6.65 7.07 8.61
N SER A 89 5.47 6.56 8.27
CA SER A 89 4.75 5.54 9.04
C SER A 89 4.52 4.23 8.27
N GLY A 90 4.98 4.16 7.02
CA GLY A 90 4.75 3.05 6.09
C GLY A 90 3.49 3.22 5.23
N PRO A 91 3.51 2.78 3.95
CA PRO A 91 2.38 2.95 3.03
C PRO A 91 1.05 2.40 3.54
N SER A 92 1.04 1.15 4.03
CA SER A 92 -0.19 0.51 4.52
C SER A 92 -0.86 1.31 5.63
N ARG A 93 -0.09 1.89 6.55
CA ARG A 93 -0.67 2.71 7.63
C ARG A 93 -1.22 4.02 7.12
N ALA A 94 -0.49 4.69 6.22
CA ALA A 94 -0.95 5.93 5.61
C ALA A 94 -2.28 5.74 4.87
N VAL A 95 -2.43 4.64 4.13
CA VAL A 95 -3.67 4.29 3.41
C VAL A 95 -4.79 3.91 4.37
N LYS A 96 -4.53 3.15 5.43
CA LYS A 96 -5.56 2.82 6.43
C LYS A 96 -6.14 4.05 7.11
N ILE A 97 -5.31 5.05 7.41
CA ILE A 97 -5.78 6.33 7.97
C ILE A 97 -6.68 7.06 6.96
N LEU A 98 -6.33 7.06 5.67
CA LEU A 98 -7.20 7.60 4.63
C LEU A 98 -8.54 6.85 4.57
N GLN A 99 -8.51 5.52 4.56
CA GLN A 99 -9.71 4.69 4.52
C GLN A 99 -10.62 4.91 5.74
N SER A 100 -10.03 5.14 6.92
CA SER A 100 -10.74 5.53 8.14
C SER A 100 -11.49 6.85 7.96
N VAL A 101 -10.84 7.87 7.39
CA VAL A 101 -11.47 9.18 7.08
C VAL A 101 -12.59 9.05 6.06
N LEU A 102 -12.42 8.15 5.08
CA LEU A 102 -13.41 7.89 4.04
C LEU A 102 -14.58 7.01 4.51
N GLY A 103 -14.50 6.41 5.71
CA GLY A 103 -15.51 5.48 6.21
C GLY A 103 -15.60 4.17 5.42
N VAL A 104 -14.50 3.73 4.82
CA VAL A 104 -14.41 2.45 4.08
C VAL A 104 -13.55 1.44 4.85
N ARG A 105 -13.50 0.19 4.36
CA ARG A 105 -12.68 -0.86 4.98
C ARG A 105 -11.20 -0.45 5.02
N GLU A 106 -10.58 -0.58 6.20
CA GLU A 106 -9.18 -0.25 6.44
C GLU A 106 -8.21 -1.41 6.08
N ASP A 107 -8.19 -1.82 4.81
CA ASP A 107 -7.31 -2.90 4.32
C ASP A 107 -5.90 -2.41 3.91
N GLY A 108 -5.67 -1.10 3.87
CA GLY A 108 -4.40 -0.48 3.51
C GLY A 108 -4.05 -0.53 2.02
N HIS A 109 -5.01 -0.81 1.14
CA HIS A 109 -4.83 -0.83 -0.31
C HIS A 109 -5.75 0.19 -0.99
N VAL A 110 -5.20 1.02 -1.87
CA VAL A 110 -6.00 1.97 -2.65
C VAL A 110 -6.66 1.24 -3.82
N GLY A 111 -7.88 0.73 -3.59
CA GLY A 111 -8.72 0.09 -4.61
C GLY A 111 -9.95 0.92 -4.97
N GLU A 112 -10.82 0.39 -5.84
CA GLU A 112 -12.01 1.10 -6.33
C GLU A 112 -12.98 1.55 -5.22
N GLN A 113 -13.05 0.85 -4.10
CA GLN A 113 -13.85 1.30 -2.95
C GLN A 113 -13.30 2.60 -2.35
N THR A 114 -11.98 2.67 -2.15
CA THR A 114 -11.29 3.87 -1.69
C THR A 114 -11.44 5.00 -2.71
N LEU A 115 -11.18 4.74 -4.00
CA LEU A 115 -11.29 5.75 -5.06
C LEU A 115 -12.73 6.25 -5.25
N GLY A 116 -13.71 5.36 -5.15
CA GLY A 116 -15.13 5.69 -5.15
C GLY A 116 -15.51 6.63 -4.00
N ALA A 117 -14.99 6.40 -2.79
CA ALA A 117 -15.22 7.25 -1.64
C ALA A 117 -14.50 8.60 -1.76
N VAL A 118 -13.26 8.63 -2.26
CA VAL A 118 -12.52 9.88 -2.56
C VAL A 118 -13.31 10.78 -3.51
N ARG A 119 -13.83 10.22 -4.61
CA ARG A 119 -14.62 10.97 -5.60
C ARG A 119 -15.92 11.57 -5.03
N LYS A 120 -16.50 10.92 -4.03
CA LYS A 120 -17.78 11.32 -3.40
C LYS A 120 -17.58 12.13 -2.11
N TYR A 121 -16.34 12.40 -1.72
CA TYR A 121 -16.06 13.02 -0.42
C TYR A 121 -16.68 14.43 -0.35
N PRO A 122 -17.49 14.74 0.67
CA PRO A 122 -18.12 16.05 0.80
C PRO A 122 -17.07 17.19 0.87
N GLY A 123 -17.27 18.24 0.08
CA GLY A 123 -16.31 19.35 -0.04
C GLY A 123 -15.13 19.08 -0.98
N GLY A 124 -15.04 17.88 -1.57
CA GLY A 124 -14.04 17.52 -2.55
C GLY A 124 -12.65 17.26 -1.96
N VAL A 125 -11.64 17.22 -2.85
CA VAL A 125 -10.28 16.75 -2.51
C VAL A 125 -9.58 17.67 -1.50
N SER A 126 -9.75 18.99 -1.61
CA SER A 126 -9.12 19.93 -0.68
C SER A 126 -9.62 19.70 0.76
N THR A 127 -10.93 19.56 0.96
CA THR A 127 -11.50 19.22 2.27
C THR A 127 -11.02 17.86 2.77
N LEU A 128 -10.90 16.87 1.88
CA LEU A 128 -10.37 15.55 2.22
C LEU A 128 -8.90 15.62 2.67
N VAL A 129 -8.05 16.42 2.01
CA VAL A 129 -6.65 16.63 2.39
C VAL A 129 -6.56 17.15 3.84
N HIS A 130 -7.37 18.14 4.20
CA HIS A 130 -7.41 18.66 5.56
C HIS A 130 -7.83 17.57 6.56
N ALA A 131 -8.92 16.86 6.28
CA ALA A 131 -9.41 15.79 7.15
C ALA A 131 -8.40 14.65 7.31
N TYR A 132 -7.70 14.30 6.23
CA TYR A 132 -6.63 13.30 6.23
C TYR A 132 -5.45 13.72 7.11
N CYS A 133 -4.93 14.94 6.91
CA CYS A 133 -3.80 15.43 7.68
C CYS A 133 -4.14 15.57 9.18
N ASP A 134 -5.37 15.96 9.51
CA ASP A 134 -5.85 16.00 10.90
C ASP A 134 -5.90 14.60 11.51
N ALA A 135 -6.44 13.61 10.77
CA ALA A 135 -6.45 12.22 11.21
C ALA A 135 -5.03 11.67 11.39
N TYR A 136 -4.12 12.02 10.50
CA TYR A 136 -2.72 11.63 10.60
C TYR A 136 -2.03 12.28 11.82
N MET A 137 -2.31 13.55 12.10
CA MET A 137 -1.80 14.21 13.32
C MET A 137 -2.36 13.57 14.60
N ARG A 138 -3.62 13.14 14.62
CA ARG A 138 -4.17 12.37 15.75
C ARG A 138 -3.43 11.05 15.94
N PHE A 139 -3.16 10.33 14.85
CA PHE A 139 -2.34 9.12 14.90
C PHE A 139 -0.94 9.41 15.46
N LEU A 140 -0.23 10.42 14.96
CA LEU A 140 1.10 10.77 15.44
C LEU A 140 1.10 11.11 16.94
N ARG A 141 0.10 11.87 17.41
CA ARG A 141 -0.07 12.19 18.84
C ARG A 141 -0.33 10.95 19.72
N SER A 142 -0.92 9.90 19.17
CA SER A 142 -1.15 8.63 19.89
C SER A 142 0.13 7.82 20.13
N LEU A 143 1.24 8.16 19.46
CA LEU A 143 2.52 7.48 19.62
C LEU A 143 3.21 7.94 20.92
N THR A 144 2.82 7.42 22.07
CA THR A 144 3.24 7.92 23.39
C THR A 144 4.59 7.40 23.90
N ASN A 145 5.33 6.62 23.11
CA ASN A 145 6.64 6.10 23.54
C ASN A 145 7.60 7.26 23.87
N ALA A 146 8.12 7.27 25.10
CA ALA A 146 8.94 8.38 25.59
C ALA A 146 10.29 8.57 24.87
N LYS A 147 10.79 7.56 24.15
CA LYS A 147 12.11 7.60 23.47
C LYS A 147 12.02 7.74 21.96
N THR A 148 10.91 7.33 21.35
CA THR A 148 10.76 7.30 19.89
C THR A 148 9.43 7.88 19.39
N GLY A 149 8.52 8.25 20.28
CA GLY A 149 7.19 8.73 19.97
C GLY A 149 7.06 10.26 19.95
N PHE A 150 5.83 10.73 20.04
CA PHE A 150 5.44 12.13 20.07
C PHE A 150 6.13 12.96 21.18
N PRO A 151 6.41 12.45 22.41
CA PRO A 151 7.08 13.26 23.44
C PRO A 151 8.43 13.85 23.00
N VAL A 152 9.19 13.12 22.18
CA VAL A 152 10.52 13.55 21.70
C VAL A 152 10.52 14.06 20.27
N ASN A 153 9.63 13.55 19.41
CA ASN A 153 9.60 13.89 17.98
C ASN A 153 8.42 14.80 17.57
N GLY A 154 7.44 14.98 18.46
CA GLY A 154 6.14 15.55 18.13
C GLY A 154 6.17 16.99 17.64
N ARG A 155 7.15 17.79 18.10
CA ARG A 155 7.35 19.15 17.58
C ARG A 155 7.71 19.13 16.09
N GLY A 156 8.75 18.38 15.72
CA GLY A 156 9.18 18.26 14.33
C GLY A 156 8.11 17.65 13.43
N TRP A 157 7.39 16.64 13.92
CA TRP A 157 6.26 16.06 13.21
C TRP A 157 5.12 17.08 13.01
N THR A 158 4.81 17.89 14.02
CA THR A 158 3.79 18.94 13.91
C THR A 158 4.20 19.95 12.84
N ILE A 159 5.43 20.49 12.90
CA ILE A 159 5.94 21.44 11.91
C ILE A 159 5.87 20.84 10.50
N ARG A 160 6.28 19.58 10.32
CA ARG A 160 6.25 18.93 9.01
C ARG A 160 4.83 18.84 8.43
N ILE A 161 3.85 18.44 9.24
CA ILE A 161 2.49 18.23 8.75
C ILE A 161 1.72 19.54 8.62
N THR A 162 1.74 20.38 9.64
CA THR A 162 0.91 21.59 9.72
C THR A 162 1.62 22.85 9.23
N GLY A 163 2.96 22.83 9.14
CA GLY A 163 3.77 24.00 8.86
C GLY A 163 3.93 24.96 10.04
N LYS A 164 3.30 24.66 11.20
CA LYS A 164 3.28 25.53 12.38
C LYS A 164 4.20 25.00 13.45
N ASP A 165 5.02 25.87 14.02
CA ASP A 165 5.82 25.56 15.20
C ASP A 165 5.05 25.85 16.48
N PRO A 166 4.72 24.83 17.32
CA PRO A 166 4.05 25.06 18.59
C PRO A 166 4.78 26.00 19.55
N LYS A 167 6.09 26.20 19.37
CA LYS A 167 6.89 27.14 20.16
C LYS A 167 7.03 28.53 19.53
N GLY A 168 6.64 28.70 18.26
CA GLY A 168 6.81 29.96 17.52
C GLY A 168 8.27 30.39 17.31
N GLU A 169 9.24 29.47 17.42
CA GLU A 169 10.66 29.79 17.18
C GLU A 169 10.99 29.81 15.68
N TRP A 170 10.16 29.15 14.85
CA TRP A 170 10.27 29.13 13.40
C TRP A 170 9.06 29.81 12.77
N ALA A 171 9.28 30.49 11.64
CA ALA A 171 8.20 31.08 10.85
C ALA A 171 7.26 30.00 10.30
N ASP A 172 5.97 30.35 10.20
CA ASP A 172 4.96 29.48 9.61
C ASP A 172 5.31 29.15 8.14
N GLN A 173 5.13 27.89 7.80
CA GLN A 173 5.29 27.36 6.45
C GLN A 173 3.98 26.71 6.00
N LEU A 174 3.91 26.31 4.74
CA LEU A 174 2.74 25.58 4.23
C LEU A 174 2.58 24.21 4.90
N GLY A 175 3.69 23.54 5.26
CA GLY A 175 3.66 22.15 5.73
C GLY A 175 3.09 21.18 4.69
N VAL A 176 2.81 19.94 5.07
CA VAL A 176 2.13 18.99 4.18
C VAL A 176 0.72 19.47 3.84
N VAL A 177 -0.03 19.98 4.82
CA VAL A 177 -1.41 20.44 4.62
C VAL A 177 -1.49 21.52 3.55
N GLY A 178 -0.71 22.59 3.66
CA GLY A 178 -0.77 23.71 2.72
C GLY A 178 -0.24 23.34 1.34
N ASN A 179 0.86 22.58 1.26
CA ASN A 179 1.38 22.10 -0.04
C ASN A 179 0.38 21.18 -0.74
N ALA A 180 -0.23 20.24 0.00
CA ALA A 180 -1.24 19.35 -0.53
C ALA A 180 -2.50 20.11 -0.99
N ALA A 181 -2.94 21.10 -0.22
CA ALA A 181 -4.08 21.93 -0.58
C ALA A 181 -3.79 22.78 -1.83
N SER A 182 -2.58 23.33 -1.97
CA SER A 182 -2.15 24.05 -3.18
C SER A 182 -2.20 23.13 -4.40
N LEU A 183 -1.61 21.93 -4.31
CA LEU A 183 -1.63 20.94 -5.40
C LEU A 183 -3.06 20.52 -5.77
N ALA A 184 -3.94 20.37 -4.78
CA ALA A 184 -5.35 20.05 -5.02
C ALA A 184 -6.11 21.20 -5.68
N ALA A 185 -5.78 22.46 -5.35
CA ALA A 185 -6.39 23.64 -5.94
C ALA A 185 -5.90 23.87 -7.39
N ASP A 186 -4.60 23.73 -7.63
CA ASP A 186 -3.97 23.83 -8.96
C ASP A 186 -4.52 22.74 -9.90
N ALA A 187 -4.88 21.58 -9.34
CA ALA A 187 -5.51 20.48 -10.07
C ALA A 187 -7.04 20.61 -10.22
N GLY A 188 -7.64 21.76 -9.88
CA GLY A 188 -9.09 22.04 -9.82
C GLY A 188 -9.91 21.87 -11.12
N GLY A 189 -9.42 21.10 -12.09
CA GLY A 189 -10.14 20.60 -13.25
C GLY A 189 -9.60 19.28 -13.82
N GLN A 190 -8.57 18.67 -13.23
CA GLN A 190 -7.96 17.43 -13.70
C GLN A 190 -8.09 16.35 -12.62
N THR A 191 -9.24 15.68 -12.58
CA THR A 191 -9.23 14.28 -12.12
C THR A 191 -8.32 13.53 -13.09
N VAL A 192 -7.34 12.77 -12.59
CA VAL A 192 -6.49 11.88 -13.41
C VAL A 192 -7.38 11.19 -14.43
N GLU A 193 -7.31 11.64 -15.68
CA GLU A 193 -8.02 10.98 -16.77
C GLU A 193 -7.45 9.57 -16.81
N LYS A 194 -8.32 8.56 -16.72
CA LYS A 194 -7.91 7.17 -16.94
C LYS A 194 -6.99 7.17 -18.17
N PRO A 195 -5.81 6.52 -18.13
CA PRO A 195 -5.15 6.15 -19.37
C PRO A 195 -6.22 5.46 -20.21
N GLN A 196 -6.58 6.06 -21.35
CA GLN A 196 -7.49 5.44 -22.29
C GLN A 196 -6.78 4.17 -22.72
N THR A 197 -7.21 3.05 -22.15
CA THR A 197 -6.81 1.74 -22.62
C THR A 197 -7.22 1.71 -24.09
N PRO A 198 -6.32 1.35 -25.03
CA PRO A 198 -6.74 1.08 -26.40
C PRO A 198 -7.97 0.16 -26.34
N PRO A 199 -8.99 0.35 -27.19
CA PRO A 199 -10.24 -0.39 -27.09
C PRO A 199 -9.94 -1.88 -26.98
N GLU A 200 -10.07 -2.39 -25.75
CA GLU A 200 -9.95 -3.80 -25.47
C GLU A 200 -11.14 -4.42 -26.22
N ALA A 201 -10.82 -5.21 -27.24
CA ALA A 201 -11.79 -5.90 -28.07
C ALA A 201 -12.86 -6.48 -27.14
N ALA A 202 -14.12 -6.12 -27.40
CA ALA A 202 -15.26 -6.46 -26.57
C ALA A 202 -15.32 -7.97 -26.28
N ALA A 203 -14.71 -8.39 -25.18
CA ALA A 203 -15.00 -9.66 -24.56
C ALA A 203 -16.31 -9.49 -23.79
N LYS A 204 -17.42 -9.53 -24.54
CA LYS A 204 -18.75 -9.71 -23.94
C LYS A 204 -18.80 -11.10 -23.32
N ALA A 205 -18.50 -11.22 -22.04
CA ALA A 205 -19.02 -12.31 -21.23
C ALA A 205 -20.44 -11.92 -20.83
N ASP A 206 -21.41 -12.28 -21.66
CA ASP A 206 -22.82 -12.28 -21.28
C ASP A 206 -23.00 -13.35 -20.20
N SER A 207 -23.17 -12.91 -18.96
CA SER A 207 -23.51 -13.79 -17.84
C SER A 207 -25.01 -14.04 -17.86
N ARG A 208 -25.47 -14.93 -18.75
CA ARG A 208 -26.76 -15.62 -18.65
C ARG A 208 -26.78 -16.87 -19.55
N ASP A 209 -27.16 -17.97 -18.91
CA ASP A 209 -27.53 -19.28 -19.44
C ASP A 209 -26.45 -20.24 -20.00
N THR A 210 -26.13 -21.21 -19.12
CA THR A 210 -26.09 -22.65 -19.43
C THR A 210 -25.06 -23.15 -20.42
N GLY A 211 -23.83 -23.44 -19.95
CA GLY A 211 -22.78 -24.03 -20.79
C GLY A 211 -21.88 -25.11 -20.19
N LEU A 212 -22.00 -25.50 -18.91
CA LEU A 212 -21.08 -26.51 -18.31
C LEU A 212 -21.21 -27.91 -18.95
N ARG A 213 -22.39 -28.26 -19.48
CA ARG A 213 -22.63 -29.56 -20.14
C ARG A 213 -22.22 -29.59 -21.62
N GLU A 214 -22.12 -28.44 -22.27
CA GLU A 214 -21.68 -28.27 -23.67
C GLU A 214 -20.14 -28.30 -23.77
N ILE A 215 -19.45 -27.68 -22.80
CA ILE A 215 -17.99 -27.61 -22.73
C ILE A 215 -17.35 -29.00 -22.49
N LEU A 216 -18.06 -29.92 -21.81
CA LEU A 216 -17.56 -31.27 -21.53
C LEU A 216 -17.53 -32.19 -22.78
N LYS A 217 -18.24 -31.84 -23.85
CA LYS A 217 -18.43 -32.72 -25.03
C LYS A 217 -17.55 -32.37 -26.24
N LYS A 218 -16.73 -31.31 -26.16
CA LYS A 218 -15.85 -30.86 -27.25
C LYS A 218 -14.37 -31.06 -26.85
N PRO A 219 -13.66 -32.05 -27.40
CA PRO A 219 -12.24 -32.28 -27.07
C PRO A 219 -11.33 -31.10 -27.44
N GLU A 220 -11.76 -30.30 -28.42
CA GLU A 220 -11.01 -29.14 -28.94
C GLU A 220 -11.13 -27.90 -28.02
N ALA A 221 -12.11 -27.88 -27.10
CA ALA A 221 -12.31 -26.81 -26.13
C ALA A 221 -11.43 -26.96 -24.86
N TRP A 222 -10.54 -27.94 -24.82
CA TRP A 222 -9.63 -28.19 -23.68
C TRP A 222 -8.32 -27.39 -23.76
N GLY A 223 -8.02 -26.79 -24.92
CA GLY A 223 -6.84 -25.94 -25.11
C GLY A 223 -6.74 -24.75 -24.14
N PRO A 224 -7.83 -24.02 -23.83
CA PRO A 224 -7.78 -22.87 -22.92
C PRO A 224 -7.88 -23.22 -21.42
N ILE A 225 -8.11 -24.48 -21.04
CA ILE A 225 -8.05 -24.92 -19.62
C ILE A 225 -6.59 -25.05 -19.15
N GLY A 226 -5.63 -25.07 -20.08
CA GLY A 226 -4.20 -25.08 -19.79
C GLY A 226 -3.69 -23.86 -19.01
N SER A 227 -4.38 -22.71 -19.05
CA SER A 227 -3.94 -21.48 -18.35
C SER A 227 -4.38 -21.40 -16.88
N ILE A 228 -5.41 -22.14 -16.46
CA ILE A 228 -5.74 -22.34 -15.04
C ILE A 228 -4.89 -23.48 -14.44
N LEU A 229 -4.43 -24.43 -15.25
CA LEU A 229 -3.51 -25.46 -14.82
C LEU A 229 -2.05 -24.97 -14.69
N THR A 230 -1.66 -23.79 -15.16
CA THR A 230 -0.31 -23.26 -14.90
C THR A 230 -0.13 -22.78 -13.46
N ALA A 231 -1.22 -22.38 -12.77
CA ALA A 231 -1.19 -22.07 -11.34
C ALA A 231 -1.22 -23.34 -10.45
N GLY A 232 -1.68 -24.48 -10.99
CA GLY A 232 -1.58 -25.80 -10.34
C GLY A 232 -0.34 -26.62 -10.77
N GLY A 233 0.26 -26.30 -11.91
CA GLY A 233 1.36 -27.07 -12.53
C GLY A 233 2.70 -26.91 -11.81
N ALA A 234 2.89 -25.83 -11.06
CA ALA A 234 4.05 -25.69 -10.17
C ALA A 234 4.00 -26.64 -8.94
N ILE A 235 2.86 -27.30 -8.70
CA ILE A 235 2.69 -28.30 -7.63
C ILE A 235 2.82 -29.74 -8.16
N ILE A 236 3.02 -29.97 -9.47
CA ILE A 236 3.06 -31.33 -10.06
C ILE A 236 4.51 -31.87 -10.24
N ALA A 237 5.54 -31.12 -9.85
CA ALA A 237 6.93 -31.56 -10.05
C ALA A 237 7.53 -32.45 -8.93
N GLY A 238 6.77 -32.88 -7.91
CA GLY A 238 7.34 -33.61 -6.76
C GLY A 238 6.57 -34.86 -6.32
N ASN A 239 7.08 -36.07 -6.61
CA ASN A 239 6.53 -37.30 -6.03
C ASN A 239 6.94 -37.48 -4.55
N GLY A 240 6.34 -36.69 -3.64
CA GLY A 240 6.64 -36.69 -2.21
C GLY A 240 5.41 -36.86 -1.31
N PRO A 241 5.55 -37.47 -0.10
CA PRO A 241 4.45 -37.65 0.86
C PRO A 241 3.73 -36.35 1.25
N VAL A 242 4.44 -35.22 1.22
CA VAL A 242 3.90 -33.88 1.55
C VAL A 242 2.84 -33.44 0.53
N GLN A 243 2.96 -33.85 -0.73
CA GLN A 243 1.99 -33.49 -1.78
C GLN A 243 0.67 -34.23 -1.63
N TRP A 244 0.71 -35.51 -1.25
CA TRP A 244 -0.49 -36.28 -0.93
C TRP A 244 -1.22 -35.74 0.29
N ALA A 245 -0.49 -35.24 1.30
CA ALA A 245 -1.07 -34.56 2.45
C ALA A 245 -1.80 -33.26 2.04
N LEU A 246 -1.19 -32.43 1.20
CA LEU A 246 -1.82 -31.21 0.68
C LEU A 246 -3.04 -31.50 -0.20
N ALA A 247 -2.98 -32.53 -1.04
CA ALA A 247 -4.12 -32.98 -1.85
C ALA A 247 -5.30 -33.44 -0.97
N ALA A 248 -5.02 -34.22 0.08
CA ALA A 248 -6.04 -34.66 1.03
C ALA A 248 -6.68 -33.47 1.76
N ILE A 249 -5.89 -32.46 2.17
CA ILE A 249 -6.38 -31.24 2.81
C ILE A 249 -7.28 -30.44 1.85
N MET A 250 -6.90 -30.28 0.59
CA MET A 250 -7.70 -29.55 -0.40
C MET A 250 -9.05 -30.23 -0.65
N VAL A 251 -9.07 -31.56 -0.79
CA VAL A 251 -10.30 -32.34 -0.96
C VAL A 251 -11.19 -32.24 0.28
N ALA A 252 -10.62 -32.33 1.48
CA ALA A 252 -11.37 -32.17 2.73
C ALA A 252 -11.96 -30.76 2.87
N SER A 253 -11.21 -29.73 2.49
CA SER A 253 -11.65 -28.32 2.51
C SER A 253 -12.81 -28.07 1.55
N ALA A 254 -12.72 -28.62 0.34
CA ALA A 254 -13.80 -28.53 -0.66
C ALA A 254 -15.06 -29.27 -0.19
N GLY A 255 -14.90 -30.46 0.42
CA GLY A 255 -16.00 -31.21 1.01
C GLY A 255 -16.69 -30.47 2.17
N LEU A 256 -15.90 -29.87 3.07
CA LEU A 256 -16.39 -29.03 4.17
C LEU A 256 -17.14 -27.80 3.67
N GLY A 257 -16.59 -27.10 2.67
CA GLY A 257 -17.23 -25.95 2.05
C GLY A 257 -18.57 -26.31 1.39
N LEU A 258 -18.61 -27.42 0.65
CA LEU A 258 -19.83 -27.92 0.02
C LEU A 258 -20.87 -28.33 1.06
N TRP A 259 -20.47 -29.01 2.13
CA TRP A 259 -21.35 -29.39 3.22
C TRP A 259 -21.94 -28.16 3.94
N TYR A 260 -21.11 -27.16 4.25
CA TYR A 260 -21.56 -25.92 4.91
C TYR A 260 -22.53 -25.13 4.03
N PHE A 261 -22.28 -25.10 2.72
CA PHE A 261 -23.16 -24.48 1.74
C PHE A 261 -24.53 -25.19 1.67
N VAL A 262 -24.53 -26.53 1.55
CA VAL A 262 -25.77 -27.33 1.52
C VAL A 262 -26.56 -27.16 2.82
N ARG A 263 -25.89 -27.16 3.97
CA ARG A 263 -26.51 -26.94 5.27
C ARG A 263 -27.15 -25.55 5.36
N ARG A 264 -26.43 -24.50 4.95
CA ARG A 264 -26.94 -23.12 4.95
C ARG A 264 -28.16 -22.93 4.05
N VAL A 265 -28.18 -23.60 2.90
CA VAL A 265 -29.34 -23.55 1.98
C VAL A 265 -30.55 -24.29 2.57
N ARG A 266 -30.34 -25.38 3.31
CA ARG A 266 -31.42 -26.12 3.99
C ARG A 266 -31.98 -25.41 5.24
N GLU A 267 -31.17 -24.62 5.93
CA GLU A 267 -31.63 -23.83 7.10
C GLU A 267 -32.36 -22.53 6.68
N ALA A 268 -32.21 -22.10 5.42
CA ALA A 268 -32.75 -20.84 4.88
C ALA A 268 -34.01 -21.02 4.00
N GLY A 269 -34.54 -22.23 3.87
CA GLY A 269 -35.78 -22.56 3.16
C GLY A 269 -36.73 -23.35 4.04
#